data_AF-A0A5C9BJ00-F1
#
_entry.id   AF-A0A5C9BJ00-F1
#
_cell.length_a   1.000
_cell.length_b   1.000
_cell.length_c   1.000
_cell.angle_alpha   90.00
_cell.angle_beta   90.00
_cell.angle_gamma   90.00
#
_symmetry.space_group_name_H-M   'P 1'
#
loop_
_entity.id
_entity.type
_entity.pdbx_description
1 polymer ?
#
loop_
_entity_poly.entity_id
_entity_poly.type
_entity_poly.pdbx_seq_one_letter_code
_entity_poly.pdbx_strand_id
1 'polypeptide(L)'
;ETGDIGIYGEGKRLHGKLVPHYQMYFAGSGMKNGALAMKGPALPVVRIKQAIERVQEAHLASGETSFFSWARAQSPDYFKQLLSDLAEVKEEELQSVMRDYGDAADFRVLNLGGGECAGVSQALIGSNFFEAAHEREYRNALVFQRKLDEALHCNEAILRLLGSGVAQLLGGARQDDLSLIAAQLRQLAPGALAEEFVRIAGNLDLGEEISIEALAETSAAVDGWTIQAATFATEKDAQLDLAEALPIAPTGGVNTAKKVAAATGAKQECGVTA
;
A
#
# COMPACT_ATOMS: atom_id res chain seq x y z
N GLU A 1 -2.30 10.75 -19.98
CA GLU A 1 -1.31 10.22 -20.95
C GLU A 1 -1.10 11.10 -22.15
N THR A 2 0.16 11.35 -22.48
CA THR A 2 0.59 12.16 -23.63
C THR A 2 1.38 11.37 -24.68
N GLY A 3 1.49 10.05 -24.53
CA GLY A 3 2.11 9.16 -25.51
C GLY A 3 1.11 8.63 -26.55
N ASP A 4 1.62 8.20 -27.69
CA ASP A 4 0.82 7.62 -28.78
C ASP A 4 0.04 6.38 -28.33
N ILE A 5 0.70 5.48 -27.60
CA ILE A 5 0.10 4.30 -26.97
C ILE A 5 0.51 4.28 -25.50
N GLY A 6 -0.47 4.36 -24.60
CA GLY A 6 -0.29 4.19 -23.16
C GLY A 6 -0.91 2.87 -22.70
N ILE A 7 -0.29 2.23 -21.71
CA ILE A 7 -0.82 1.03 -21.04
C ILE A 7 -0.73 1.22 -19.53
N TYR A 8 -1.82 0.91 -18.83
CA TYR A 8 -1.94 1.05 -17.38
C TYR A 8 -2.36 -0.28 -16.77
N GLY A 9 -1.62 -0.76 -15.77
CA GLY A 9 -1.93 -2.02 -15.08
C GLY A 9 -3.25 -1.91 -14.30
N GLU A 10 -4.13 -2.89 -14.48
CA GLU A 10 -5.34 -3.04 -13.68
C GLU A 10 -5.65 -4.52 -13.42
N GLY A 11 -6.36 -4.80 -12.32
CA GLY A 11 -6.89 -6.13 -12.04
C GLY A 11 -8.37 -6.21 -12.39
N LYS A 12 -8.78 -7.17 -13.21
CA LYS A 12 -10.19 -7.35 -13.58
C LYS A 12 -10.72 -8.67 -13.02
N ARG A 13 -11.90 -8.62 -12.37
CA ARG A 13 -12.58 -9.84 -11.92
C ARG A 13 -13.36 -10.47 -13.08
N LEU A 14 -12.97 -11.66 -13.48
CA LEU A 14 -13.60 -12.46 -14.54
C LEU A 14 -13.80 -13.88 -14.00
N HIS A 15 -15.03 -14.41 -14.12
CA HIS A 15 -15.36 -15.78 -13.71
C HIS A 15 -14.89 -16.12 -12.28
N GLY A 16 -15.04 -15.17 -11.34
CA GLY A 16 -14.65 -15.35 -9.94
C GLY A 16 -13.13 -15.28 -9.64
N LYS A 17 -12.28 -15.05 -10.64
CA LYS A 17 -10.83 -14.89 -10.48
C LYS A 17 -10.39 -13.46 -10.82
N LEU A 18 -9.30 -13.02 -10.19
CA LEU A 18 -8.66 -11.76 -10.53
C LEU A 18 -7.65 -12.01 -11.65
N VAL A 19 -7.83 -11.37 -12.79
CA VAL A 19 -7.02 -11.54 -13.98
C VAL A 19 -6.24 -10.25 -14.26
N PRO A 20 -4.92 -10.31 -14.47
CA PRO A 20 -4.10 -9.13 -14.75
C PRO A 20 -4.47 -8.58 -16.13
N HIS A 21 -4.77 -7.29 -16.21
CA HIS A 21 -5.11 -6.59 -17.44
C HIS A 21 -4.27 -5.32 -17.60
N TYR A 22 -4.13 -4.87 -18.86
CA TYR A 22 -3.71 -3.51 -19.17
C TYR A 22 -4.87 -2.74 -19.78
N GLN A 23 -5.19 -1.59 -19.20
CA GLN A 23 -6.03 -0.58 -19.80
C GLN A 23 -5.21 0.19 -20.84
N MET A 24 -5.61 0.10 -22.12
CA MET A 24 -4.93 0.82 -23.20
C MET A 24 -5.44 2.25 -23.34
N TYR A 25 -4.58 3.14 -23.82
CA TYR A 25 -4.87 4.52 -24.19
C TYR A 25 -4.20 4.86 -25.52
N PHE A 26 -4.88 5.61 -26.39
CA PHE A 26 -4.40 5.91 -27.75
C PHE A 26 -4.42 7.41 -28.06
N ALA A 27 -3.50 7.84 -28.92
CA ALA A 27 -3.46 9.18 -29.50
C ALA A 27 -3.28 10.30 -28.46
N GLY A 28 -2.40 10.08 -27.48
CA GLY A 28 -1.87 11.15 -26.64
C GLY A 28 -0.79 11.94 -27.37
N SER A 29 -0.72 13.25 -27.17
CA SER A 29 0.41 14.07 -27.62
C SER A 29 0.61 15.25 -26.69
N GLY A 30 1.86 15.45 -26.25
CA GLY A 30 2.28 16.62 -25.45
C GLY A 30 2.74 17.81 -26.29
N MET A 31 2.68 17.72 -27.63
CA MET A 31 3.11 18.80 -28.52
C MET A 31 2.10 19.95 -28.59
N LYS A 32 2.49 21.06 -29.22
CA LYS A 32 1.57 22.16 -29.54
C LYS A 32 0.42 21.62 -30.42
N ASN A 33 -0.83 21.80 -29.97
CA ASN A 33 -2.06 21.20 -30.53
C ASN A 33 -2.21 19.68 -30.28
N GLY A 34 -1.47 19.12 -29.33
CA GLY A 34 -1.68 17.76 -28.84
C GLY A 34 -2.95 17.65 -27.98
N ALA A 35 -3.28 16.41 -27.59
CA ALA A 35 -4.43 16.11 -26.75
C ALA A 35 -4.13 14.93 -25.83
N LEU A 36 -4.85 14.83 -24.71
CA LEU A 36 -4.77 13.69 -23.80
C LEU A 36 -5.31 12.43 -24.46
N ALA A 37 -4.62 11.31 -24.30
CA ALA A 37 -4.98 10.04 -24.95
C ALA A 37 -6.42 9.60 -24.65
N MET A 38 -7.05 8.98 -25.65
CA MET A 38 -8.40 8.41 -25.57
C MET A 38 -8.33 7.02 -24.93
N LYS A 39 -9.28 6.73 -24.05
CA LYS A 39 -9.38 5.43 -23.38
C LYS A 39 -9.74 4.33 -24.40
N GLY A 40 -8.91 3.32 -24.50
CA GLY A 40 -9.12 2.11 -25.31
C GLY A 40 -9.78 0.97 -24.53
N PRO A 41 -9.77 -0.26 -25.06
CA PRO A 41 -10.19 -1.44 -24.31
C PRO A 41 -9.14 -1.84 -23.26
N ALA A 42 -9.59 -2.62 -22.27
CA ALA A 42 -8.72 -3.33 -21.35
C ALA A 42 -8.53 -4.77 -21.83
N LEU A 43 -7.30 -5.27 -21.80
CA LEU A 43 -6.96 -6.61 -22.29
C LEU A 43 -6.15 -7.39 -21.28
N PRO A 44 -6.23 -8.74 -21.27
CA PRO A 44 -5.33 -9.56 -20.49
C PRO A 44 -3.87 -9.26 -20.81
N VAL A 45 -3.02 -9.19 -19.79
CA VAL A 45 -1.61 -8.80 -19.93
C VAL A 45 -0.89 -9.66 -20.98
N VAL A 46 -1.12 -10.98 -20.98
CA VAL A 46 -0.48 -11.91 -21.91
C VAL A 46 -0.81 -11.62 -23.39
N ARG A 47 -1.87 -10.86 -23.67
CA ARG A 47 -2.32 -10.52 -25.04
C ARG A 47 -1.90 -9.11 -25.48
N ILE A 48 -1.24 -8.33 -24.61
CA ILE A 48 -0.95 -6.91 -24.89
C ILE A 48 0.00 -6.69 -26.07
N LYS A 49 0.99 -7.57 -26.25
CA LYS A 49 1.96 -7.47 -27.38
C LYS A 49 1.24 -7.62 -28.71
N GLN A 50 0.37 -8.64 -28.81
CA GLN A 50 -0.46 -8.87 -29.99
C GLN A 50 -1.41 -7.70 -30.27
N ALA A 51 -1.95 -7.07 -29.22
CA ALA A 51 -2.81 -5.90 -29.39
C ALA A 51 -2.06 -4.68 -29.91
N ILE A 52 -0.85 -4.41 -29.40
CA ILE A 52 0.02 -3.33 -29.91
C ILE A 52 0.37 -3.58 -31.38
N GLU A 53 0.77 -4.80 -31.71
CA GLU A 53 1.14 -5.19 -33.08
C GLU A 53 -0.04 -4.99 -34.04
N ARG A 54 -1.25 -5.44 -33.66
CA ARG A 54 -2.45 -5.25 -34.48
C ARG A 54 -2.83 -3.78 -34.68
N VAL A 55 -2.66 -2.94 -33.66
CA VAL A 55 -2.89 -1.48 -33.77
C VAL A 55 -1.84 -0.85 -34.70
N GLN A 56 -0.58 -1.29 -34.60
CA GLN A 56 0.49 -0.83 -35.47
C GLN A 56 0.26 -1.23 -36.93
N GLU A 57 -0.14 -2.47 -37.18
CA GLU A 57 -0.51 -2.96 -38.52
C GLU A 57 -1.68 -2.17 -39.11
N ALA A 58 -2.71 -1.90 -38.32
CA ALA A 58 -3.86 -1.11 -38.75
C ALA A 58 -3.48 0.34 -39.11
N HIS A 59 -2.56 0.94 -38.35
CA HIS A 59 -2.00 2.26 -38.67
C HIS A 59 -1.19 2.23 -39.96
N LEU A 60 -0.27 1.27 -40.12
CA LEU A 60 0.55 1.14 -41.33
C LEU A 60 -0.31 0.92 -42.58
N ALA A 61 -1.35 0.09 -42.47
CA ALA A 61 -2.28 -0.18 -43.57
C ALA A 61 -3.12 1.06 -43.97
N SER A 62 -3.28 2.03 -43.07
CA SER A 62 -4.01 3.27 -43.36
C SER A 62 -3.25 4.21 -44.30
N GLY A 63 -1.91 4.10 -44.37
CA GLY A 63 -1.04 5.01 -45.12
C GLY A 63 -0.86 6.40 -44.47
N GLU A 64 -1.52 6.68 -43.34
CA GLU A 64 -1.26 7.90 -42.55
C GLU A 64 0.11 7.78 -41.85
N THR A 65 0.87 8.87 -41.84
CA THR A 65 2.21 8.89 -41.21
C THR A 65 2.10 9.18 -39.72
N SER A 66 1.13 10.01 -39.32
CA SER A 66 0.90 10.42 -37.95
C SER A 66 -0.07 9.49 -37.23
N PHE A 67 0.43 8.70 -36.28
CA PHE A 67 -0.40 7.86 -35.43
C PHE A 67 -1.50 8.65 -34.73
N PHE A 68 -1.14 9.82 -34.17
CA PHE A 68 -2.06 10.73 -33.52
C PHE A 68 -3.22 11.13 -34.45
N SER A 69 -2.92 11.55 -35.69
CA SER A 69 -3.93 11.99 -36.65
C SER A 69 -4.84 10.83 -37.06
N TRP A 70 -4.23 9.69 -37.39
CA TRP A 70 -4.96 8.48 -37.78
C TRP A 70 -5.92 8.01 -36.69
N ALA A 71 -5.42 7.88 -35.45
CA ALA A 71 -6.19 7.36 -34.34
C ALA A 71 -7.33 8.31 -33.93
N ARG A 72 -7.13 9.63 -34.03
CA ARG A 72 -8.18 10.64 -33.74
C ARG A 72 -9.27 10.71 -34.80
N ALA A 73 -8.99 10.28 -36.03
CA ALA A 73 -9.98 10.21 -37.10
C ALA A 73 -10.91 8.99 -36.96
N GLN A 74 -10.56 8.01 -36.12
CA GLN A 74 -11.35 6.79 -35.93
C GLN A 74 -12.65 7.05 -35.17
N SER A 75 -13.62 6.16 -35.35
CA SER A 75 -14.84 6.18 -34.55
C SER A 75 -14.54 5.86 -33.07
N PRO A 76 -15.35 6.35 -32.11
CA PRO A 76 -15.12 6.12 -30.69
C PRO A 76 -14.98 4.65 -30.26
N ASP A 77 -15.58 3.72 -30.99
CA ASP A 77 -15.54 2.28 -30.69
C ASP A 77 -14.56 1.49 -31.56
N TYR A 78 -13.83 2.15 -32.47
CA TYR A 78 -12.92 1.49 -33.41
C TYR A 78 -11.93 0.55 -32.71
N PHE A 79 -11.19 1.05 -31.71
CA PHE A 79 -10.19 0.25 -31.00
C PHE A 79 -10.82 -0.89 -30.18
N LYS A 80 -12.05 -0.70 -29.68
CA LYS A 80 -12.77 -1.77 -28.98
C LYS A 80 -13.14 -2.90 -29.95
N GLN A 81 -13.55 -2.57 -31.17
CA GLN A 81 -13.89 -3.54 -32.19
C GLN A 81 -12.64 -4.26 -32.71
N LEU A 82 -11.58 -3.51 -33.03
CA LEU A 82 -10.30 -4.02 -33.54
C LEU A 82 -9.64 -5.06 -32.60
N LEU A 83 -9.85 -4.90 -31.29
CA LEU A 83 -9.23 -5.71 -30.25
C LEU A 83 -10.22 -6.58 -29.48
N SER A 84 -11.44 -6.73 -29.99
CA SER A 84 -12.55 -7.39 -29.28
C SER A 84 -12.26 -8.87 -28.95
N ASP A 85 -11.70 -9.61 -29.90
CA ASP A 85 -11.26 -11.00 -29.74
C ASP A 85 -10.14 -11.15 -28.70
N LEU A 86 -9.25 -10.16 -28.59
CA LEU A 86 -8.17 -10.19 -27.61
C LEU A 86 -8.66 -9.81 -26.21
N ALA A 87 -9.69 -8.96 -26.12
CA ALA A 87 -10.29 -8.53 -24.86
C ALA A 87 -11.24 -9.57 -24.25
N GLU A 88 -11.88 -10.41 -25.07
CA GLU A 88 -12.80 -11.46 -24.60
C GLU A 88 -12.04 -12.57 -23.89
N VAL A 89 -12.44 -12.92 -22.65
CA VAL A 89 -11.90 -14.06 -21.91
C VAL A 89 -13.04 -15.01 -21.59
N LYS A 90 -13.03 -16.16 -22.27
CA LYS A 90 -14.00 -17.23 -21.98
C LYS A 90 -13.57 -18.00 -20.74
N GLU A 91 -14.51 -18.69 -20.10
CA GLU A 91 -14.25 -19.40 -18.84
C GLU A 91 -13.19 -20.49 -19.03
N GLU A 92 -13.21 -21.18 -20.17
CA GLU A 92 -12.23 -22.18 -20.57
C GLU A 92 -10.81 -21.62 -20.81
N GLU A 93 -10.69 -20.33 -21.07
CA GLU A 93 -9.40 -19.68 -21.32
C GLU A 93 -8.79 -19.07 -20.05
N LEU A 94 -9.51 -19.07 -18.93
CA LEU A 94 -9.14 -18.31 -17.74
C LEU A 94 -7.72 -18.63 -17.25
N GLN A 95 -7.35 -19.91 -17.21
CA GLN A 95 -6.01 -20.35 -16.79
C GLN A 95 -4.88 -19.83 -17.68
N SER A 96 -5.15 -19.58 -18.96
CA SER A 96 -4.15 -19.08 -19.91
C SER A 96 -3.81 -17.61 -19.71
N VAL A 97 -4.66 -16.86 -18.99
CA VAL A 97 -4.52 -15.42 -18.79
C VAL A 97 -4.22 -15.01 -17.35
N MET A 98 -4.05 -15.97 -16.44
CA MET A 98 -3.85 -15.69 -15.01
C MET A 98 -2.46 -15.10 -14.67
N ARG A 99 -1.49 -15.13 -15.59
CA ARG A 99 -0.10 -14.77 -15.28
C ARG A 99 0.27 -13.40 -15.84
N ASP A 100 1.07 -12.66 -15.07
CA ASP A 100 1.72 -11.43 -15.52
C ASP A 100 3.06 -11.74 -16.21
N TYR A 101 3.62 -10.80 -16.96
CA TYR A 101 4.94 -10.94 -17.55
C TYR A 101 6.02 -11.07 -16.46
N GLY A 102 6.83 -12.12 -16.59
CA GLY A 102 7.95 -12.36 -15.67
C GLY A 102 7.55 -13.07 -14.38
N ASP A 103 6.27 -13.40 -14.19
CA ASP A 103 5.81 -14.18 -13.04
C ASP A 103 5.48 -15.63 -13.46
N ALA A 104 5.86 -16.57 -12.59
CA ALA A 104 5.55 -17.98 -12.74
C ALA A 104 4.24 -18.36 -12.00
N ALA A 105 3.82 -17.54 -11.04
CA ALA A 105 2.62 -17.73 -10.25
C ALA A 105 1.41 -17.04 -10.88
N ASP A 106 0.21 -17.46 -10.46
CA ASP A 106 -1.03 -16.77 -10.79
C ASP A 106 -1.04 -15.38 -10.14
N PHE A 107 -1.56 -14.42 -10.90
CA PHE A 107 -1.71 -13.04 -10.46
C PHE A 107 -2.54 -12.98 -9.19
N ARG A 108 -1.96 -12.31 -8.21
CA ARG A 108 -2.56 -11.99 -6.94
C ARG A 108 -2.12 -10.60 -6.59
N VAL A 109 -3.05 -9.79 -6.11
CA VAL A 109 -2.68 -8.53 -5.45
C VAL A 109 -2.11 -8.95 -4.10
N LEU A 110 -0.79 -8.86 -3.98
CA LEU A 110 -0.14 -8.94 -2.68
C LEU A 110 -0.46 -7.64 -1.96
N ASN A 111 -1.00 -7.74 -0.74
CA ASN A 111 -1.08 -6.60 0.16
C ASN A 111 0.36 -6.27 0.59
N LEU A 112 1.06 -5.43 -0.18
CA LEU A 112 2.42 -4.97 0.14
C LEU A 112 2.42 -3.80 1.15
N GLY A 113 1.42 -3.74 2.02
CA GLY A 113 1.18 -2.56 2.85
C GLY A 113 0.58 -1.40 2.05
N GLY A 114 -0.01 -0.44 2.75
CA GLY A 114 -0.62 0.72 2.11
C GLY A 114 0.45 1.73 1.72
N GLY A 115 0.55 2.05 0.42
CA GLY A 115 1.50 3.05 -0.05
C GLY A 115 1.66 3.13 -1.57
N GLU A 116 1.41 2.04 -2.31
CA GLU A 116 1.79 2.04 -3.73
C GLU A 116 0.66 2.30 -4.73
N CYS A 117 -0.62 2.19 -4.36
CA CYS A 117 -1.80 2.62 -5.16
C CYS A 117 -3.13 2.31 -4.42
N ALA A 118 -3.40 2.94 -3.27
CA ALA A 118 -4.49 2.51 -2.36
C ALA A 118 -5.91 2.77 -2.91
N GLY A 119 -6.41 1.82 -3.70
CA GLY A 119 -7.82 1.59 -3.93
C GLY A 119 -8.48 0.87 -2.74
N VAL A 120 -9.71 1.28 -2.45
CA VAL A 120 -10.68 0.71 -1.49
C VAL A 120 -10.34 0.94 -0.01
N SER A 121 -11.35 1.45 0.72
CA SER A 121 -11.34 1.84 2.14
C SER A 121 -10.71 0.85 3.14
N GLN A 122 -10.55 -0.42 2.75
CA GLN A 122 -9.96 -1.48 3.57
C GLN A 122 -8.41 -1.42 3.58
N ALA A 123 -7.80 -0.86 2.53
CA ALA A 123 -6.35 -0.61 2.48
C ALA A 123 -5.90 0.57 3.35
N LEU A 124 -6.82 1.47 3.72
CA LEU A 124 -6.49 2.72 4.41
C LEU A 124 -6.05 2.49 5.87
N ILE A 125 -6.71 1.58 6.60
CA ILE A 125 -6.29 1.33 7.98
C ILE A 125 -4.91 0.64 8.03
N GLY A 126 -4.63 -0.23 7.05
CA GLY A 126 -3.31 -0.84 6.87
C GLY A 126 -2.21 0.21 6.67
N SER A 127 -2.36 1.16 5.72
CA SER A 127 -1.40 2.26 5.57
C SER A 127 -1.21 3.05 6.86
N ASN A 128 -2.29 3.34 7.58
CA ASN A 128 -2.20 4.14 8.81
C ASN A 128 -1.33 3.46 9.88
N PHE A 129 -1.27 2.13 9.93
CA PHE A 129 -0.37 1.41 10.84
C PHE A 129 1.10 1.57 10.45
N PHE A 130 1.43 1.54 9.15
CA PHE A 130 2.80 1.78 8.67
C PHE A 130 3.20 3.26 8.83
N GLU A 131 2.30 4.20 8.58
CA GLU A 131 2.51 5.62 8.88
C GLU A 131 2.72 5.84 10.38
N ALA A 132 1.91 5.21 11.23
CA ALA A 132 2.12 5.24 12.68
C ALA A 132 3.45 4.60 13.10
N ALA A 133 3.96 3.60 12.36
CA ALA A 133 5.29 3.04 12.60
C ALA A 133 6.39 4.05 12.31
N HIS A 134 6.28 4.78 11.21
CA HIS A 134 7.18 5.86 10.85
C HIS A 134 7.17 6.99 11.90
N GLU A 135 5.98 7.39 12.37
CA GLU A 135 5.85 8.38 13.45
C GLU A 135 6.49 7.91 14.76
N ARG A 136 6.44 6.61 15.08
CA ARG A 136 7.16 6.06 16.26
C ARG A 136 8.67 6.13 16.09
N GLU A 137 9.19 5.90 14.89
CA GLU A 137 10.63 6.05 14.61
C GLU A 137 11.07 7.50 14.78
N TYR A 138 10.29 8.47 14.30
CA TYR A 138 10.54 9.89 14.54
C TYR A 138 10.49 10.23 16.02
N ARG A 139 9.45 9.78 16.74
CA ARG A 139 9.34 9.96 18.19
C ARG A 139 10.62 9.51 18.90
N ASN A 140 11.10 8.30 18.59
CA ASN A 140 12.30 7.76 19.22
C ASN A 140 13.56 8.59 18.91
N ALA A 141 13.70 9.06 17.66
CA ALA A 141 14.79 9.93 17.24
C ALA A 141 14.74 11.32 17.90
N LEU A 142 13.53 11.85 18.14
CA LEU A 142 13.30 13.15 18.80
C LEU A 142 13.57 13.06 20.31
N VAL A 143 13.14 11.98 20.98
CA VAL A 143 13.51 11.69 22.37
C VAL A 143 15.02 11.67 22.54
N PHE A 144 15.75 11.00 21.64
CA PHE A 144 17.21 10.97 21.66
C PHE A 144 17.84 12.37 21.53
N GLN A 145 17.21 13.27 20.78
CA GLN A 145 17.61 14.67 20.61
C GLN A 145 17.12 15.59 21.75
N ARG A 146 16.45 15.06 22.78
CA ARG A 146 15.78 15.83 23.86
C ARG A 146 14.72 16.83 23.35
N LYS A 147 14.13 16.52 22.21
CA LYS A 147 13.04 17.28 21.60
C LYS A 147 11.69 16.72 22.05
N LEU A 148 11.35 16.98 23.32
CA LEU A 148 10.27 16.26 24.00
C LEU A 148 8.88 16.71 23.52
N ASP A 149 8.69 18.00 23.22
CA ASP A 149 7.44 18.51 22.64
C ASP A 149 7.16 17.90 21.26
N GLU A 150 8.16 17.87 20.39
CA GLU A 150 8.02 17.25 19.07
C GLU A 150 7.77 15.74 19.15
N ALA A 151 8.40 15.06 20.12
CA ALA A 151 8.12 13.64 20.37
C ALA A 151 6.70 13.40 20.90
N LEU A 152 6.16 14.32 21.71
CA LEU A 152 4.77 14.29 22.16
C LEU A 152 3.80 14.49 20.98
N HIS A 153 4.12 15.38 20.04
CA HIS A 153 3.34 15.54 18.81
C HIS A 153 3.29 14.26 17.96
N CYS A 154 4.37 13.46 17.92
CA CYS A 154 4.33 12.15 17.26
C CYS A 154 3.33 11.19 17.94
N ASN A 155 3.26 11.17 19.28
CA ASN A 155 2.26 10.38 20.02
C ASN A 155 0.83 10.83 19.67
N GLU A 156 0.59 12.14 19.60
CA GLU A 156 -0.70 12.70 19.18
C GLU A 156 -1.05 12.32 17.72
N ALA A 157 -0.08 12.39 16.81
CA ALA A 157 -0.25 12.03 15.41
C ALA A 157 -0.62 10.54 15.24
N ILE A 158 0.06 9.64 15.97
CA ILE A 158 -0.25 8.21 15.98
C ILE A 158 -1.71 7.97 16.41
N LEU A 159 -2.15 8.61 17.50
CA LEU A 159 -3.54 8.50 17.97
C LEU A 159 -4.54 9.03 16.95
N ARG A 160 -4.26 10.17 16.31
CA ARG A 160 -5.13 10.71 15.25
C ARG A 160 -5.25 9.73 14.08
N LEU A 161 -4.12 9.27 13.54
CA LEU A 161 -4.07 8.39 12.38
C LEU A 161 -4.82 7.08 12.62
N LEU A 162 -4.48 6.41 13.71
CA LEU A 162 -5.04 5.10 14.03
C LEU A 162 -6.47 5.21 14.57
N GLY A 163 -6.77 6.19 15.42
CA GLY A 163 -8.13 6.40 15.95
C GLY A 163 -9.13 6.73 14.84
N SER A 164 -8.75 7.61 13.91
CA SER A 164 -9.54 7.92 12.73
C SER A 164 -9.67 6.73 11.78
N GLY A 165 -8.59 5.94 11.62
CA GLY A 165 -8.61 4.70 10.84
C GLY A 165 -9.55 3.63 11.40
N VAL A 166 -9.48 3.37 12.71
CA VAL A 166 -10.38 2.44 13.42
C VAL A 166 -11.83 2.90 13.33
N ALA A 167 -12.10 4.19 13.51
CA ALA A 167 -13.46 4.72 13.39
C ALA A 167 -14.03 4.53 11.97
N GLN A 168 -13.24 4.80 10.93
CA GLN A 168 -13.62 4.56 9.53
C GLN A 168 -13.82 3.07 9.22
N LEU A 169 -12.99 2.17 9.77
CA LEU A 169 -13.18 0.72 9.65
C LEU A 169 -14.55 0.28 10.18
N LEU A 170 -15.10 1.00 11.16
CA LEU A 170 -16.40 0.75 11.77
C LEU A 170 -17.56 1.52 11.09
N GLY A 171 -17.31 2.13 9.93
CA GLY A 171 -18.30 2.92 9.20
C GLY A 171 -18.48 4.35 9.72
N GLY A 172 -17.57 4.82 10.57
CA GLY A 172 -17.48 6.20 11.03
C GLY A 172 -16.92 7.16 9.99
N ALA A 173 -17.00 8.46 10.27
CA ALA A 173 -16.45 9.50 9.41
C ALA A 173 -15.01 9.81 9.81
N ARG A 174 -14.15 10.12 8.83
CA ARG A 174 -12.80 10.65 9.10
C ARG A 174 -12.88 11.89 9.97
N GLN A 175 -12.08 11.90 11.04
CA GLN A 175 -11.88 13.04 11.93
C GLN A 175 -10.38 13.27 12.12
N ASP A 176 -9.98 14.52 12.34
CA ASP A 176 -8.59 14.88 12.67
C ASP A 176 -8.46 15.45 14.10
N ASP A 177 -9.59 15.76 14.76
CA ASP A 177 -9.65 16.20 16.15
C ASP A 177 -9.79 15.00 17.10
N LEU A 178 -8.89 14.90 18.10
CA LEU A 178 -8.87 13.78 19.03
C LEU A 178 -10.14 13.65 19.89
N SER A 179 -10.78 14.77 20.24
CA SER A 179 -12.02 14.76 21.01
C SER A 179 -13.19 14.22 20.17
N LEU A 180 -13.25 14.59 18.89
CA LEU A 180 -14.23 14.04 17.94
C LEU A 180 -13.98 12.56 17.65
N ILE A 181 -12.71 12.15 17.49
CA ILE A 181 -12.33 10.74 17.34
C ILE A 181 -12.76 9.95 18.58
N ALA A 182 -12.44 10.44 19.79
CA ALA A 182 -12.80 9.80 21.04
C ALA A 182 -14.32 9.65 21.21
N ALA A 183 -15.09 10.68 20.88
CA ALA A 183 -16.56 10.62 20.89
C ALA A 183 -17.11 9.58 19.92
N GLN A 184 -16.52 9.48 18.72
CA GLN A 184 -16.94 8.52 17.70
C GLN A 184 -16.57 7.07 18.07
N LEU A 185 -15.36 6.84 18.59
CA LEU A 185 -14.92 5.52 19.05
C LEU A 185 -15.79 5.01 20.21
N ARG A 186 -16.22 5.87 21.14
CA ARG A 186 -17.18 5.48 22.19
C ARG A 186 -18.51 4.95 21.66
N GLN A 187 -18.92 5.39 20.46
CA GLN A 187 -20.18 4.96 19.84
C GLN A 187 -20.01 3.69 19.00
N LEU A 188 -18.84 3.51 18.37
CA LEU A 188 -18.63 2.49 17.33
C LEU A 188 -17.78 1.30 17.77
N ALA A 189 -16.81 1.52 18.66
CA ALA A 189 -15.79 0.54 19.02
C ALA A 189 -16.11 -0.19 20.33
N PRO A 190 -15.49 -1.36 20.61
CA PRO A 190 -15.60 -2.03 21.89
C PRO A 190 -15.19 -1.12 23.06
N GLY A 191 -15.89 -1.23 24.20
CA GLY A 191 -15.71 -0.35 25.36
C GLY A 191 -14.25 -0.23 25.80
N ALA A 192 -13.54 -1.36 25.95
CA ALA A 192 -12.14 -1.34 26.36
C ALA A 192 -11.22 -0.56 25.39
N LEU A 193 -11.41 -0.72 24.07
CA LEU A 193 -10.60 -0.03 23.05
C LEU A 193 -10.88 1.48 23.04
N ALA A 194 -12.16 1.86 23.16
CA ALA A 194 -12.59 3.25 23.17
C ALA A 194 -12.21 3.97 24.47
N GLU A 195 -12.37 3.32 25.62
CA GLU A 195 -12.02 3.88 26.94
C GLU A 195 -10.52 4.12 27.06
N GLU A 196 -9.70 3.20 26.55
CA GLU A 196 -8.26 3.37 26.56
C GLU A 196 -7.82 4.52 25.64
N PHE A 197 -8.40 4.65 24.44
CA PHE A 197 -8.13 5.79 23.57
C PHE A 197 -8.44 7.13 24.26
N VAL A 198 -9.63 7.23 24.86
CA VAL A 198 -10.09 8.41 25.60
C VAL A 198 -9.11 8.75 26.72
N ARG A 199 -8.69 7.75 27.50
CA ARG A 199 -7.79 7.92 28.63
C ARG A 199 -6.44 8.50 28.17
N ILE A 200 -5.89 7.97 27.08
CA ILE A 200 -4.61 8.43 26.54
C ILE A 200 -4.75 9.84 25.95
N ALA A 201 -5.76 10.08 25.12
CA ALA A 201 -5.99 11.37 24.50
C ALA A 201 -6.20 12.50 25.52
N GLY A 202 -6.85 12.19 26.65
CA GLY A 202 -7.02 13.13 27.76
C GLY A 202 -5.76 13.43 28.57
N ASN A 203 -4.71 12.60 28.42
CA ASN A 203 -3.44 12.71 29.16
C ASN A 203 -2.27 13.19 28.28
N LEU A 204 -2.55 13.71 27.07
CA LEU A 204 -1.52 14.26 26.20
C LEU A 204 -1.01 15.62 26.64
N ASP A 205 -1.76 16.36 27.47
CA ASP A 205 -1.29 17.60 28.07
C ASP A 205 -0.36 17.28 29.24
N LEU A 206 0.96 17.33 28.98
CA LEU A 206 2.01 17.07 29.97
C LEU A 206 2.51 18.36 30.67
N GLY A 207 1.91 19.51 30.38
CA GLY A 207 2.33 20.83 30.91
C GLY A 207 3.52 21.46 30.17
N GLU A 208 3.98 22.61 30.67
CA GLU A 208 5.02 23.44 30.02
C GLU A 208 6.44 22.82 30.05
N GLU A 209 6.74 21.96 31.05
CA GLU A 209 8.02 21.26 31.16
C GLU A 209 7.80 19.74 31.11
N ILE A 210 7.92 19.17 29.90
CA ILE A 210 7.78 17.73 29.69
C ILE A 210 9.01 17.00 30.26
N SER A 211 8.79 16.05 31.17
CA SER A 211 9.84 15.14 31.63
C SER A 211 9.99 13.93 30.71
N ILE A 212 11.18 13.33 30.68
CA ILE A 212 11.45 12.11 29.90
C ILE A 212 10.57 10.97 30.42
N GLU A 213 10.37 10.90 31.73
CA GLU A 213 9.56 9.89 32.39
C GLU A 213 8.09 10.00 31.98
N ALA A 214 7.51 11.20 32.04
CA ALA A 214 6.12 11.43 31.65
C ALA A 214 5.90 11.14 30.16
N LEU A 215 6.82 11.57 29.30
CA LEU A 215 6.75 11.25 27.87
C LEU A 215 6.87 9.74 27.60
N ALA A 216 7.73 9.04 28.35
CA ALA A 216 7.90 7.58 28.21
C ALA A 216 6.63 6.83 28.62
N GLU A 217 5.96 7.24 29.69
CA GLU A 217 4.67 6.68 30.11
C GLU A 217 3.59 6.89 29.04
N THR A 218 3.47 8.11 28.50
CA THR A 218 2.54 8.40 27.40
C THR A 218 2.87 7.59 26.15
N SER A 219 4.15 7.49 25.79
CA SER A 219 4.59 6.72 24.62
C SER A 219 4.28 5.23 24.76
N ALA A 220 4.49 4.66 25.94
CA ALA A 220 4.16 3.27 26.23
C ALA A 220 2.64 3.03 26.18
N ALA A 221 1.83 3.98 26.65
CA ALA A 221 0.38 3.89 26.56
C ALA A 221 -0.11 3.94 25.10
N VAL A 222 0.44 4.85 24.27
CA VAL A 222 0.14 4.91 22.83
C VAL A 222 0.52 3.61 22.13
N ASP A 223 1.73 3.08 22.38
CA ASP A 223 2.18 1.83 21.79
C ASP A 223 1.30 0.63 22.21
N GLY A 224 0.92 0.58 23.49
CA GLY A 224 0.00 -0.43 24.00
C GLY A 224 -1.37 -0.36 23.33
N TRP A 225 -1.91 0.84 23.11
CA TRP A 225 -3.17 1.03 22.41
C TRP A 225 -3.05 0.71 20.90
N THR A 226 -1.92 1.02 20.26
CA THR A 226 -1.64 0.62 18.87
C THR A 226 -1.77 -0.90 18.69
N ILE A 227 -1.25 -1.69 19.63
CA ILE A 227 -1.35 -3.17 19.59
C ILE A 227 -2.82 -3.62 19.74
N GLN A 228 -3.58 -2.99 20.62
CA GLN A 228 -5.01 -3.28 20.78
C GLN A 228 -5.80 -2.95 19.50
N ALA A 229 -5.55 -1.79 18.92
CA ALA A 229 -6.18 -1.36 17.67
C ALA A 229 -5.83 -2.30 16.51
N ALA A 230 -4.59 -2.77 16.42
CA ALA A 230 -4.17 -3.74 15.40
C ALA A 230 -4.86 -5.09 15.56
N THR A 231 -4.91 -5.60 16.80
CA THR A 231 -5.63 -6.85 17.12
C THR A 231 -7.09 -6.76 16.66
N PHE A 232 -7.75 -5.66 17.01
CA PHE A 232 -9.13 -5.40 16.58
C PHE A 232 -9.27 -5.30 15.05
N ALA A 233 -8.36 -4.61 14.38
CA ALA A 233 -8.38 -4.46 12.92
C ALA A 233 -8.20 -5.81 12.21
N THR A 234 -7.24 -6.63 12.62
CA THR A 234 -6.98 -7.95 12.05
C THR A 234 -8.11 -8.95 12.34
N GLU A 235 -8.82 -8.83 13.47
CA GLU A 235 -10.04 -9.61 13.72
C GLU A 235 -11.18 -9.27 12.74
N LYS A 236 -11.24 -8.01 12.27
CA LYS A 236 -12.24 -7.55 11.29
C LYS A 236 -11.84 -7.86 9.85
N ASP A 237 -10.54 -7.90 9.57
CA ASP A 237 -9.99 -8.25 8.27
C ASP A 237 -8.75 -9.16 8.43
N ALA A 238 -8.96 -10.46 8.25
CA ALA A 238 -7.91 -11.47 8.35
C ALA A 238 -6.84 -11.36 7.24
N GLN A 239 -7.01 -10.49 6.23
CA GLN A 239 -6.02 -10.21 5.20
C GLN A 239 -5.06 -9.07 5.58
N LEU A 240 -5.30 -8.38 6.70
CA LEU A 240 -4.39 -7.37 7.23
C LEU A 240 -3.19 -8.04 7.90
N ASP A 241 -2.03 -7.94 7.26
CA ASP A 241 -0.74 -8.23 7.88
C ASP A 241 -0.12 -6.92 8.39
N LEU A 242 -0.03 -6.80 9.72
CA LEU A 242 0.48 -5.62 10.41
C LEU A 242 1.77 -5.92 11.19
N ALA A 243 2.34 -7.12 11.07
CA ALA A 243 3.40 -7.59 11.97
C ALA A 243 4.62 -6.64 12.02
N GLU A 244 5.02 -6.10 10.88
CA GLU A 244 6.15 -5.16 10.76
C GLU A 244 5.81 -3.74 11.23
N ALA A 245 4.52 -3.42 11.35
CA ALA A 245 4.01 -2.12 11.73
C ALA A 245 3.68 -2.01 13.23
N LEU A 246 3.92 -3.04 14.05
CA LEU A 246 3.62 -3.01 15.48
C LEU A 246 4.81 -2.59 16.34
N PRO A 247 4.58 -1.91 17.48
CA PRO A 247 5.62 -1.68 18.47
C PRO A 247 6.23 -2.99 18.94
N ILE A 248 7.56 -3.08 18.93
CA ILE A 248 8.27 -4.19 19.54
C ILE A 248 8.21 -3.97 21.05
N ALA A 249 7.64 -4.92 21.80
CA ALA A 249 7.67 -4.86 23.25
C ALA A 249 9.13 -4.69 23.71
N PRO A 250 9.43 -3.82 24.69
CA PRO A 250 10.79 -3.70 25.21
C PRO A 250 11.18 -5.07 25.78
N THR A 251 12.02 -5.80 25.05
CA THR A 251 12.61 -7.03 25.56
C THR A 251 13.44 -6.62 26.76
N GLY A 252 12.98 -6.96 27.96
CA GLY A 252 13.85 -7.02 29.14
C GLY A 252 15.15 -7.72 28.74
N GLY A 253 16.27 -7.08 29.05
CA GLY A 253 17.55 -7.26 28.38
C GLY A 253 17.93 -8.71 28.03
N VAL A 254 18.34 -8.92 26.78
CA VAL A 254 19.02 -10.15 26.36
C VAL A 254 20.40 -9.80 25.84
N ASN A 255 21.34 -9.82 26.79
CA ASN A 255 22.66 -10.45 26.70
C ASN A 255 23.39 -10.34 25.34
N THR A 256 24.08 -9.21 25.13
CA THR A 256 25.14 -9.04 24.13
C THR A 256 26.40 -9.82 24.50
N ALA A 257 26.32 -11.16 24.52
CA ALA A 257 27.48 -12.02 24.70
C ALA A 257 27.29 -13.42 24.11
N LYS A 258 26.88 -13.54 22.84
CA LYS A 258 27.14 -14.76 22.04
C LYS A 258 26.91 -14.54 20.55
N LYS A 259 27.73 -13.69 19.93
CA LYS A 259 27.90 -13.69 18.47
C LYS A 259 29.27 -13.17 18.03
N VAL A 260 30.33 -13.64 18.69
CA VAL A 260 31.71 -13.55 18.17
C VAL A 260 32.45 -14.83 18.54
N ALA A 261 32.06 -15.96 17.94
CA ALA A 261 32.85 -17.20 17.94
C ALA A 261 32.35 -18.14 16.83
N ALA A 262 32.26 -17.62 15.60
CA ALA A 262 32.01 -18.43 14.41
C ALA A 262 32.54 -17.70 13.17
N ALA A 263 33.77 -17.18 13.25
CA ALA A 263 34.47 -16.59 12.11
C ALA A 263 35.99 -16.59 12.37
N THR A 264 36.58 -17.78 12.41
CA THR A 264 38.01 -18.05 12.25
C THR A 264 38.07 -19.57 12.14
N GLY A 265 37.94 -20.13 10.94
CA GLY A 265 38.97 -20.04 9.92
C GLY A 265 39.79 -21.31 10.00
N ALA A 266 39.24 -22.39 9.44
CA ALA A 266 39.96 -23.63 9.21
C ALA A 266 41.19 -23.32 8.33
N LYS A 267 42.39 -23.54 8.87
CA LYS A 267 43.57 -23.81 8.06
C LYS A 267 43.88 -25.29 8.17
N GLN A 268 43.67 -25.92 7.04
CA GLN A 268 44.03 -27.29 6.70
C GLN A 268 45.51 -27.25 6.28
N GLU A 269 46.39 -27.93 7.02
CA GLU A 269 47.74 -28.24 6.54
C GLU A 269 47.98 -29.75 6.60
N CYS A 270 48.44 -30.24 5.45
CA CYS A 270 48.81 -31.61 5.11
C CYS A 270 49.70 -32.28 6.15
N GLY A 271 49.43 -33.57 6.38
CA GLY A 271 50.43 -34.47 6.93
C GLY A 271 51.49 -34.84 5.88
N VAL A 272 52.73 -35.02 6.35
CA VAL A 272 53.69 -35.98 5.80
C VAL A 272 54.47 -36.60 6.95
N THR A 273 54.51 -37.93 6.91
CA THR A 273 55.26 -38.96 7.64
C THR A 273 56.64 -38.60 8.19
N ALA A 274 56.95 -39.00 9.43
CA ALA A 274 57.76 -40.17 9.81
C ALA A 274 57.77 -40.33 11.34
#